data_AF-A0A2M4BX57-F1
#
_entry.id   AF-A0A2M4BX57-F1
#
_cell.length_a   1.000
_cell.length_b   1.000
_cell.length_c   1.000
_cell.angle_alpha   90.00
_cell.angle_beta   90.00
_cell.angle_gamma   90.00
#
_symmetry.space_group_name_H-M   'P 1'
#
loop_
_entity.id
_entity.type
_entity.pdbx_description
1 polymer ?
#
loop_
_entity_poly.entity_id
_entity_poly.type
_entity_poly.pdbx_seq_one_letter_code
_entity_poly.pdbx_strand_id
1 'polypeptide(L)'
;MSKLSVTLLFIGVSLVVVCDGSPVSSESSESSESRETNVVQKILNNVREQCIQNTGSDAAFDGFMLSYQMAWMCVADFDTENFKIDYGLLTNATREAFFSKYCPKGRTLASCLAGSLKVMQPCVEVAAFEMGDVLLRTIPQALDLACHNDGEIVFKLKDEQRKECMAQKADEISTCFNMLGNTGQYVIDFTELTQEQCSALTNVRQCMKDILKSCDLAEIVNVYEIPINAILPLTSCLNQTEQQNVNLHENNSIVEISGA
;
A
#
# COMPACT_ATOMS: atom_id res chain seq x y z
N MET A 1 9.14 -21.61 -6.03
CA MET A 1 8.25 -20.85 -6.94
C MET A 1 7.69 -19.65 -6.17
N SER A 2 7.92 -18.46 -6.74
CA SER A 2 8.02 -17.16 -6.10
C SER A 2 6.78 -16.74 -5.27
N LYS A 3 6.92 -16.73 -3.93
CA LYS A 3 5.96 -16.07 -3.03
C LYS A 3 6.11 -14.54 -3.04
N LEU A 4 7.29 -14.01 -3.42
CA LEU A 4 7.59 -12.58 -3.39
C LEU A 4 6.83 -11.76 -4.46
N SER A 5 6.65 -12.33 -5.66
CA SER A 5 6.03 -11.61 -6.80
C SER A 5 4.55 -11.29 -6.57
N VAL A 6 3.87 -12.10 -5.77
CA VAL A 6 2.45 -11.91 -5.43
C VAL A 6 2.33 -10.92 -4.28
N THR A 7 3.22 -10.96 -3.29
CA THR A 7 3.20 -10.05 -2.13
C THR A 7 3.31 -8.58 -2.54
N LEU A 8 4.14 -8.23 -3.53
CA LEU A 8 4.29 -6.85 -4.00
C LEU A 8 3.01 -6.25 -4.62
N LEU A 9 2.14 -7.08 -5.21
CA LEU A 9 0.82 -6.65 -5.73
C LEU A 9 -0.22 -6.46 -4.61
N PHE A 10 -0.09 -7.17 -3.48
CA PHE A 10 -1.00 -7.05 -2.34
C PHE A 10 -0.60 -5.98 -1.32
N ILE A 11 0.65 -5.50 -1.32
CA ILE A 11 1.08 -4.40 -0.44
C ILE A 11 0.27 -3.11 -0.70
N GLY A 12 -0.24 -2.91 -1.92
CA GLY A 12 -1.14 -1.80 -2.22
C GLY A 12 -2.55 -1.90 -1.62
N VAL A 13 -2.99 -3.10 -1.19
CA VAL A 13 -4.35 -3.36 -0.65
C VAL A 13 -4.32 -3.70 0.84
N SER A 14 -3.20 -4.21 1.37
CA SER A 14 -3.03 -4.50 2.80
C SER A 14 -2.79 -3.27 3.69
N LEU A 15 -2.75 -2.06 3.13
CA LEU A 15 -2.46 -0.82 3.88
C LEU A 15 -3.68 -0.19 4.59
N VAL A 16 -4.83 -0.84 4.62
CA VAL A 16 -6.02 -0.31 5.31
C VAL A 16 -6.41 -1.19 6.50
N VAL A 17 -5.53 -1.22 7.51
CA VAL A 17 -5.94 -1.45 8.89
C VAL A 17 -5.32 -0.32 9.72
N VAL A 18 -5.91 0.87 9.59
CA VAL A 18 -5.73 1.92 10.59
C VAL A 18 -6.70 1.56 11.72
N CYS A 19 -6.19 0.89 12.74
CA CYS A 19 -6.85 0.72 14.02
C CYS A 19 -5.79 0.98 15.09
N ASP A 20 -6.13 1.87 16.02
CA ASP A 20 -5.22 2.53 16.96
C ASP A 20 -4.33 1.61 17.79
N GLY A 21 -3.18 2.19 18.13
CA GLY A 21 -2.12 1.72 19.01
C GLY A 21 -2.46 0.55 19.94
N SER A 22 -1.99 -0.64 19.58
CA SER A 22 -1.64 -1.68 20.54
C SER A 22 -0.58 -2.63 19.95
N PRO A 23 0.44 -3.03 20.74
CA PRO A 23 1.58 -3.79 20.23
C PRO A 23 1.18 -5.22 19.83
N VAL A 24 1.45 -5.59 18.58
CA VAL A 24 1.38 -6.96 18.08
C VAL A 24 2.78 -7.56 18.18
N SER A 25 3.06 -8.23 19.29
CA SER A 25 4.24 -9.09 19.43
C SER A 25 3.94 -10.44 18.77
N SER A 26 4.80 -10.85 17.85
CA SER A 26 4.86 -12.23 17.35
C SER A 26 6.13 -12.89 17.89
N GLU A 27 5.99 -13.69 18.94
CA GLU A 27 6.83 -14.87 19.11
C GLU A 27 6.24 -15.88 20.10
N SER A 28 6.33 -17.14 19.69
CA SER A 28 6.11 -18.41 20.39
C SER A 28 4.68 -19.01 20.49
N SER A 29 4.68 -20.23 19.97
CA SER A 29 3.69 -21.28 19.84
C SER A 29 2.90 -21.58 21.12
N GLU A 30 1.58 -21.32 21.08
CA GLU A 30 0.53 -22.10 21.77
C GLU A 30 -0.87 -21.59 21.33
N SER A 31 -1.72 -22.51 20.87
CA SER A 31 -3.12 -22.38 20.39
C SER A 31 -3.50 -21.08 19.65
N SER A 32 -3.41 -21.08 18.31
CA SER A 32 -3.73 -19.95 17.43
C SER A 32 -5.19 -19.47 17.51
N GLU A 33 -6.14 -20.37 17.73
CA GLU A 33 -7.58 -20.09 17.59
C GLU A 33 -8.16 -19.23 18.73
N SER A 34 -7.66 -19.41 19.96
CA SER A 34 -8.10 -18.65 21.13
C SER A 34 -7.50 -17.24 21.19
N ARG A 35 -6.29 -17.04 20.65
CA ARG A 35 -5.64 -15.72 20.60
C ARG A 35 -6.25 -14.85 19.49
N GLU A 36 -6.50 -15.39 18.30
CA GLU A 36 -7.11 -14.64 17.20
C GLU A 36 -8.50 -14.09 17.56
N THR A 37 -9.33 -14.90 18.21
CA THR A 37 -10.67 -14.49 18.65
C THR A 37 -10.62 -13.32 19.65
N ASN A 38 -9.65 -13.33 20.56
CA ASN A 38 -9.46 -12.25 21.54
C ASN A 38 -8.98 -10.94 20.89
N VAL A 39 -8.14 -11.03 19.84
CA VAL A 39 -7.65 -9.85 19.11
C VAL A 39 -8.76 -9.18 18.31
N VAL A 40 -9.55 -9.96 17.57
CA VAL A 40 -10.69 -9.42 16.79
C VAL A 40 -11.70 -8.73 17.71
N GLN A 41 -12.02 -9.35 18.86
CA GLN A 41 -12.93 -8.74 19.82
C GLN A 41 -12.39 -7.41 20.36
N LYS A 42 -11.08 -7.33 20.64
CA LYS A 42 -10.45 -6.09 21.09
C LYS A 42 -10.54 -4.98 20.03
N ILE A 43 -10.28 -5.30 18.77
CA ILE A 43 -10.39 -4.33 17.66
C ILE A 43 -11.84 -3.83 17.53
N LEU A 44 -12.82 -4.73 17.56
CA LEU A 44 -14.23 -4.36 17.45
C LEU A 44 -14.69 -3.48 18.63
N ASN A 45 -14.20 -3.76 19.84
CA ASN A 45 -14.49 -2.92 21.01
C ASN A 45 -13.90 -1.52 20.85
N ASN A 46 -12.64 -1.40 20.39
CA ASN A 46 -12.01 -0.09 20.14
C ASN A 46 -12.79 0.71 19.09
N VAL A 47 -13.17 0.07 17.97
CA VAL A 47 -13.97 0.74 16.93
C VAL A 47 -15.32 1.21 17.48
N ARG A 48 -15.99 0.38 18.30
CA ARG A 48 -17.25 0.76 18.94
C ARG A 48 -17.09 1.97 19.84
N GLU A 49 -16.05 1.99 20.66
CA GLU A 49 -15.71 3.15 21.49
C GLU A 49 -15.45 4.38 20.64
N GLN A 50 -14.72 4.26 19.53
CA GLN A 50 -14.48 5.36 18.58
C GLN A 50 -15.76 5.88 17.94
N CYS A 51 -16.67 4.99 17.51
CA CYS A 51 -18.00 5.37 17.02
C CYS A 51 -18.76 6.20 18.06
N ILE A 52 -18.75 5.78 19.33
CA ILE A 52 -19.43 6.47 20.43
C ILE A 52 -18.78 7.82 20.70
N GLN A 53 -17.45 7.89 20.71
CA GLN A 53 -16.71 9.13 20.91
C GLN A 53 -17.01 10.15 19.81
N ASN A 54 -17.06 9.71 18.55
CA ASN A 54 -17.26 10.58 17.39
C ASN A 54 -18.73 11.01 17.22
N THR A 55 -19.70 10.16 17.55
CA THR A 55 -21.12 10.39 17.24
C THR A 55 -22.00 10.65 18.47
N GLY A 56 -21.48 10.41 19.67
CA GLY A 56 -22.22 10.51 20.93
C GLY A 56 -23.18 9.34 21.18
N SER A 57 -23.18 8.29 20.36
CA SER A 57 -24.04 7.12 20.52
C SER A 57 -23.46 5.87 19.86
N ASP A 58 -24.04 4.71 20.16
CA ASP A 58 -23.64 3.43 19.57
C ASP A 58 -24.28 3.16 18.19
N ALA A 59 -25.18 4.03 17.72
CA ALA A 59 -25.98 3.78 16.53
C ALA A 59 -25.15 3.64 15.23
N ALA A 60 -23.98 4.28 15.18
CA ALA A 60 -23.08 4.18 14.03
C ALA A 60 -22.35 2.83 13.93
N PHE A 61 -22.26 2.07 15.04
CA PHE A 61 -21.52 0.81 15.07
C PHE A 61 -22.17 -0.29 14.21
N ASP A 62 -23.51 -0.35 14.16
CA ASP A 62 -24.22 -1.26 13.25
C ASP A 62 -23.89 -0.96 11.78
N GLY A 63 -23.81 0.33 11.43
CA GLY A 63 -23.38 0.79 10.11
C GLY A 63 -21.94 0.37 9.79
N PHE A 64 -21.03 0.48 10.76
CA PHE A 64 -19.67 -0.02 10.64
C PHE A 64 -19.64 -1.53 10.36
N MET A 65 -20.39 -2.34 11.10
CA MET A 65 -20.42 -3.79 10.91
C MET A 65 -20.97 -4.19 9.53
N LEU A 66 -22.02 -3.50 9.06
CA LEU A 66 -22.53 -3.67 7.70
C LEU A 66 -21.49 -3.28 6.65
N SER A 67 -20.77 -2.19 6.89
CA SER A 67 -19.69 -1.76 6.00
C SER A 67 -18.53 -2.74 5.93
N TYR A 68 -18.14 -3.31 7.07
CA TYR A 68 -17.12 -4.35 7.13
C TYR A 68 -17.52 -5.58 6.29
N GLN A 69 -18.79 -5.99 6.38
CA GLN A 69 -19.33 -7.06 5.54
C GLN A 69 -19.35 -6.68 4.06
N MET A 70 -19.72 -5.45 3.71
CA MET A 70 -19.67 -4.95 2.32
C MET A 70 -18.25 -4.97 1.77
N ALA A 71 -17.27 -4.48 2.54
CA ALA A 71 -15.86 -4.52 2.15
C ALA A 71 -15.38 -5.95 1.91
N TRP A 72 -15.77 -6.90 2.75
CA TRP A 72 -15.48 -8.33 2.55
C TRP A 72 -16.10 -8.88 1.25
N MET A 73 -17.35 -8.53 0.97
CA MET A 73 -18.01 -8.91 -0.29
C MET A 73 -17.31 -8.31 -1.51
N CYS A 74 -16.83 -7.06 -1.43
CA CYS A 74 -16.04 -6.45 -2.49
C CYS A 74 -14.78 -7.27 -2.82
N VAL A 75 -14.04 -7.70 -1.80
CA VAL A 75 -12.81 -8.50 -1.95
C VAL A 75 -13.14 -9.89 -2.50
N ALA A 76 -14.23 -10.51 -2.05
CA ALA A 76 -14.68 -11.80 -2.53
C ALA A 76 -15.05 -11.76 -4.04
N ASP A 77 -15.72 -10.69 -4.49
CA ASP A 77 -16.11 -10.51 -5.91
C ASP A 77 -14.92 -10.34 -6.86
N PHE A 78 -13.81 -9.76 -6.39
CA PHE A 78 -12.58 -9.64 -7.18
C PHE A 78 -12.01 -11.00 -7.59
N ASP A 79 -12.26 -12.06 -6.80
CA ASP A 79 -11.75 -13.42 -7.00
C ASP A 79 -10.21 -13.48 -6.96
N THR A 80 -9.70 -13.23 -5.75
CA THR A 80 -8.26 -13.15 -5.46
C THR A 80 -7.51 -14.45 -5.75
N GLU A 81 -8.18 -15.60 -5.63
CA GLU A 81 -7.58 -16.91 -5.90
C GLU A 81 -7.33 -17.09 -7.39
N ASN A 82 -8.33 -16.86 -8.24
CA ASN A 82 -8.16 -16.95 -9.68
C ASN A 82 -7.19 -15.88 -10.20
N PHE A 83 -7.18 -14.68 -9.63
CA PHE A 83 -6.18 -13.67 -9.98
C PHE A 83 -4.75 -14.18 -9.80
N LYS A 84 -4.45 -14.81 -8.64
CA LYS A 84 -3.11 -15.36 -8.35
C LYS A 84 -2.75 -16.50 -9.30
N ILE A 85 -3.68 -17.40 -9.56
CA ILE A 85 -3.48 -18.53 -10.48
C ILE A 85 -3.21 -18.02 -11.91
N ASP A 86 -4.10 -17.16 -12.43
CA ASP A 86 -4.00 -16.62 -13.77
C ASP A 86 -2.73 -15.78 -13.93
N TYR A 87 -2.35 -14.99 -12.92
CA TYR A 87 -1.10 -14.22 -12.94
C TYR A 87 0.12 -15.15 -12.93
N GLY A 88 0.05 -16.26 -12.17
CA GLY A 88 1.08 -17.31 -12.16
C GLY A 88 1.33 -17.90 -13.54
N LEU A 89 0.26 -18.13 -14.31
CA LEU A 89 0.26 -18.71 -15.66
C LEU A 89 0.45 -17.69 -16.78
N LEU A 90 0.49 -16.39 -16.46
CA LEU A 90 0.56 -15.30 -17.42
C LEU A 90 1.77 -15.43 -18.37
N THR A 91 1.50 -15.37 -19.66
CA THR A 91 2.48 -15.36 -20.75
C THR A 91 2.26 -14.15 -21.66
N ASN A 92 3.23 -13.87 -22.54
CA ASN A 92 3.08 -12.77 -23.50
C ASN A 92 1.87 -12.96 -24.43
N ALA A 93 1.48 -14.20 -24.74
CA ALA A 93 0.32 -14.50 -25.58
C ALA A 93 -1.03 -14.36 -24.84
N THR A 94 -1.03 -14.38 -23.51
CA THR A 94 -2.26 -14.36 -22.68
C THR A 94 -2.46 -13.04 -21.95
N ARG A 95 -1.54 -12.07 -22.11
CA ARG A 95 -1.55 -10.79 -21.42
C ARG A 95 -2.83 -9.98 -21.70
N GLU A 96 -3.26 -9.89 -22.94
CA GLU A 96 -4.47 -9.14 -23.33
C GLU A 96 -5.70 -9.68 -22.61
N ALA A 97 -5.89 -11.00 -22.63
CA ALA A 97 -7.01 -11.65 -21.95
C ALA A 97 -6.94 -11.47 -20.43
N PHE A 98 -5.75 -11.55 -19.82
CA PHE A 98 -5.56 -11.35 -18.39
C PHE A 98 -5.91 -9.92 -17.96
N PHE A 99 -5.31 -8.90 -18.58
CA PHE A 99 -5.53 -7.52 -18.18
C PHE A 99 -6.95 -7.04 -18.55
N SER A 100 -7.53 -7.52 -19.66
CA SER A 100 -8.94 -7.25 -19.99
C SER A 100 -9.90 -7.83 -18.94
N LYS A 101 -9.56 -8.98 -18.34
CA LYS A 101 -10.36 -9.60 -17.27
C LYS A 101 -10.20 -8.86 -15.93
N TYR A 102 -8.99 -8.53 -15.52
CA TYR A 102 -8.72 -8.09 -14.14
C TYR A 102 -8.66 -6.57 -13.94
N CYS A 103 -8.34 -5.78 -14.95
CA CYS A 103 -8.30 -4.33 -14.81
C CYS A 103 -9.67 -3.70 -14.52
N PRO A 104 -10.76 -4.10 -15.21
CA PRO A 104 -12.10 -3.64 -14.84
C PRO A 104 -12.49 -4.08 -13.42
N LYS A 105 -12.19 -5.33 -13.05
CA LYS A 105 -12.43 -5.85 -11.69
C LYS A 105 -11.71 -5.05 -10.62
N GLY A 106 -10.46 -4.65 -10.86
CA GLY A 106 -9.69 -3.81 -9.93
C GLY A 106 -10.35 -2.44 -9.71
N ARG A 107 -10.88 -1.82 -10.77
CA ARG A 107 -11.62 -0.54 -10.66
C ARG A 107 -12.93 -0.72 -9.89
N THR A 108 -13.67 -1.80 -10.16
CA THR A 108 -14.89 -2.15 -9.41
C THR A 108 -14.58 -2.38 -7.92
N LEU A 109 -13.51 -3.12 -7.61
CA LEU A 109 -13.06 -3.35 -6.24
C LEU A 109 -12.78 -2.03 -5.52
N ALA A 110 -12.00 -1.13 -6.13
CA ALA A 110 -11.69 0.18 -5.56
C ALA A 110 -12.95 1.02 -5.28
N SER A 111 -13.89 1.06 -6.23
CA SER A 111 -15.17 1.76 -6.05
C SER A 111 -16.05 1.14 -4.96
N CYS A 112 -16.06 -0.19 -4.86
CA CYS A 112 -16.83 -0.93 -3.86
C CYS A 112 -16.29 -0.69 -2.44
N LEU A 113 -14.96 -0.74 -2.29
CA LEU A 113 -14.28 -0.39 -1.05
C LEU A 113 -14.50 1.08 -0.67
N ALA A 114 -14.51 2.00 -1.64
CA ALA A 114 -14.79 3.42 -1.38
C ALA A 114 -16.23 3.63 -0.87
N GLY A 115 -17.20 2.89 -1.42
CA GLY A 115 -18.58 2.88 -0.93
C GLY A 115 -18.67 2.37 0.52
N SER A 116 -17.91 1.32 0.85
CA SER A 116 -17.84 0.77 2.20
C SER A 116 -17.20 1.78 3.16
N LEU A 117 -16.03 2.34 2.82
CA LEU A 117 -15.31 3.31 3.66
C LEU A 117 -16.19 4.51 4.06
N LYS A 118 -17.02 5.02 3.14
CA LYS A 118 -17.98 6.11 3.43
C LYS A 118 -18.96 5.79 4.56
N VAL A 119 -19.40 4.54 4.66
CA VAL A 119 -20.29 4.11 5.75
C VAL A 119 -19.52 3.96 7.07
N MET A 120 -18.22 3.67 7.03
CA MET A 120 -17.37 3.62 8.23
C MET A 120 -16.99 5.02 8.75
N GLN A 121 -17.14 6.08 7.95
CA GLN A 121 -16.71 7.44 8.27
C GLN A 121 -17.02 7.90 9.70
N PRO A 122 -18.21 7.66 10.28
CA PRO A 122 -18.52 8.12 11.64
C PRO A 122 -17.71 7.41 12.74
N CYS A 123 -17.11 6.27 12.44
CA CYS A 123 -16.42 5.39 13.38
C CYS A 123 -14.90 5.38 13.22
N VAL A 124 -14.38 6.01 12.17
CA VAL A 124 -12.95 6.10 11.90
C VAL A 124 -12.45 7.52 12.18
N GLU A 125 -11.17 7.65 12.46
CA GLU A 125 -10.54 8.96 12.56
C GLU A 125 -10.61 9.71 11.22
N VAL A 126 -10.77 11.03 11.28
CA VAL A 126 -10.93 11.87 10.09
C VAL A 126 -9.75 11.72 9.13
N ALA A 127 -8.52 11.75 9.66
CA ALA A 127 -7.33 11.66 8.85
C ALA A 127 -7.14 10.25 8.26
N ALA A 128 -7.48 9.19 9.01
CA ALA A 128 -7.50 7.82 8.48
C ALA A 128 -8.52 7.66 7.33
N PHE A 129 -9.70 8.26 7.47
CA PHE A 129 -10.72 8.29 6.42
C PHE A 129 -10.22 9.02 5.16
N GLU A 130 -9.65 10.21 5.32
CA GLU A 130 -9.14 11.01 4.20
C GLU A 130 -8.04 10.28 3.42
N MET A 131 -7.09 9.66 4.13
CA MET A 131 -6.04 8.85 3.52
C MET A 131 -6.62 7.65 2.77
N GLY A 132 -7.54 6.91 3.39
CA GLY A 132 -8.20 5.76 2.77
C GLY A 132 -9.01 6.15 1.52
N ASP A 133 -9.74 7.26 1.57
CA ASP A 133 -10.56 7.73 0.46
C ASP A 133 -9.68 8.22 -0.70
N VAL A 134 -8.59 8.94 -0.43
CA VAL A 134 -7.61 9.34 -1.45
C VAL A 134 -6.90 8.12 -2.05
N LEU A 135 -6.50 7.14 -1.25
CA LEU A 135 -5.93 5.88 -1.73
C LEU A 135 -6.89 5.20 -2.72
N LEU A 136 -8.14 4.97 -2.31
CA LEU A 136 -9.13 4.26 -3.14
C LEU A 136 -9.46 5.03 -4.43
N ARG A 137 -9.50 6.36 -4.38
CA ARG A 137 -9.72 7.22 -5.56
C ARG A 137 -8.55 7.24 -6.54
N THR A 138 -7.34 6.89 -6.11
CA THR A 138 -6.14 6.87 -6.96
C THR A 138 -5.84 5.50 -7.57
N ILE A 139 -6.39 4.42 -7.01
CA ILE A 139 -6.26 3.06 -7.59
C ILE A 139 -6.64 3.00 -9.07
N PRO A 140 -7.75 3.60 -9.56
CA PRO A 140 -8.06 3.60 -10.99
C PRO A 140 -6.96 4.20 -11.86
N GLN A 141 -6.31 5.27 -11.41
CA GLN A 141 -5.22 5.92 -12.14
C GLN A 141 -3.96 5.02 -12.17
N ALA A 142 -3.64 4.36 -11.06
CA ALA A 142 -2.57 3.37 -11.02
C ALA A 142 -2.86 2.18 -11.93
N LEU A 143 -4.12 1.72 -11.97
CA LEU A 143 -4.57 0.66 -12.86
C LEU A 143 -4.49 1.08 -14.34
N ASP A 144 -4.76 2.33 -14.69
CA ASP A 144 -4.61 2.79 -16.08
C ASP A 144 -3.19 2.59 -16.60
N LEU A 145 -2.19 2.89 -15.77
CA LEU A 145 -0.78 2.64 -16.11
C LEU A 145 -0.42 1.16 -16.04
N ALA A 146 -0.85 0.46 -14.99
CA ALA A 146 -0.56 -0.96 -14.79
C ALA A 146 -1.15 -1.85 -15.90
N CYS A 147 -2.24 -1.40 -16.53
CA CYS A 147 -2.97 -2.12 -17.57
C CYS A 147 -2.68 -1.60 -18.98
N HIS A 148 -1.92 -0.52 -19.11
CA HIS A 148 -1.53 0.05 -20.40
C HIS A 148 -0.79 -0.99 -21.26
N ASN A 149 -1.12 -1.03 -22.56
CA ASN A 149 -0.56 -1.99 -23.54
C ASN A 149 -0.60 -3.44 -23.03
N ASP A 150 -1.77 -3.89 -22.57
CA ASP A 150 -1.97 -5.21 -21.96
C ASP A 150 -1.00 -5.46 -20.79
N GLY A 151 -0.87 -4.44 -19.95
CA GLY A 151 -0.02 -4.42 -18.77
C GLY A 151 1.46 -4.67 -19.04
N GLU A 152 1.98 -4.06 -20.10
CA GLU A 152 3.39 -4.14 -20.52
C GLU A 152 4.35 -3.90 -19.34
N ILE A 153 4.08 -2.89 -18.51
CA ILE A 153 4.90 -2.55 -17.33
C ILE A 153 4.84 -3.68 -16.30
N VAL A 154 3.65 -4.13 -15.91
CA VAL A 154 3.48 -5.18 -14.89
C VAL A 154 3.99 -6.53 -15.37
N PHE A 155 3.86 -6.82 -16.67
CA PHE A 155 4.34 -8.05 -17.28
C PHE A 155 5.87 -8.18 -17.20
N LYS A 156 6.62 -7.08 -17.07
CA LYS A 156 8.09 -7.13 -16.82
C LYS A 156 8.45 -7.93 -15.57
N LEU A 157 7.57 -7.99 -14.57
CA LEU A 157 7.75 -8.80 -13.35
C LEU A 157 7.67 -10.32 -13.61
N LYS A 158 7.19 -10.74 -14.79
CA LYS A 158 7.15 -12.15 -15.19
C LYS A 158 8.47 -12.65 -15.76
N ASP A 159 9.36 -11.75 -16.15
CA ASP A 159 10.69 -12.09 -16.67
C ASP A 159 11.55 -12.79 -15.61
N GLU A 160 12.16 -13.92 -15.97
CA GLU A 160 12.93 -14.73 -15.02
C GLU A 160 14.23 -14.06 -14.58
N GLN A 161 14.90 -13.29 -15.46
CA GLN A 161 16.11 -12.56 -15.11
C GLN A 161 15.79 -11.45 -14.10
N ARG A 162 14.68 -10.72 -14.30
CA ARG A 162 14.24 -9.69 -13.36
C ARG A 162 13.77 -10.28 -12.03
N LYS A 163 13.08 -11.43 -12.04
CA LYS A 163 12.71 -12.15 -10.80
C LYS A 163 13.94 -12.57 -10.00
N GLU A 164 14.93 -13.14 -10.68
CA GLU A 164 16.17 -13.57 -10.05
C GLU A 164 16.93 -12.36 -9.46
N CYS A 165 17.00 -11.24 -10.20
CA CYS A 165 17.56 -9.99 -9.67
C CYS A 165 16.84 -9.55 -8.38
N MET A 166 15.50 -9.51 -8.40
CA MET A 166 14.73 -9.13 -7.21
C MET A 166 14.92 -10.10 -6.04
N ALA A 167 15.11 -11.39 -6.31
CA ALA A 167 15.42 -12.39 -5.27
C ALA A 167 16.81 -12.16 -4.66
N GLN A 168 17.81 -11.80 -5.47
CA GLN A 168 19.17 -11.45 -5.01
C GLN A 168 19.20 -10.15 -4.20
N LYS A 169 18.22 -9.26 -4.42
CA LYS A 169 18.04 -8.01 -3.68
C LYS A 169 17.27 -8.16 -2.37
N ALA A 170 16.90 -9.37 -1.95
CA ALA A 170 16.09 -9.59 -0.75
C ALA A 170 16.67 -8.94 0.53
N ASP A 171 17.99 -9.05 0.75
CA ASP A 171 18.65 -8.44 1.91
C ASP A 171 18.70 -6.91 1.82
N GLU A 172 18.90 -6.36 0.62
CA GLU A 172 18.84 -4.91 0.37
C GLU A 172 17.43 -4.38 0.60
N ILE A 173 16.40 -5.09 0.13
CA ILE A 173 14.99 -4.78 0.38
C ILE A 173 14.71 -4.79 1.89
N SER A 174 15.14 -5.82 2.61
CA SER A 174 15.00 -5.87 4.06
C SER A 174 15.71 -4.69 4.73
N THR A 175 16.89 -4.32 4.24
CA THR A 175 17.65 -3.17 4.76
C THR A 175 16.90 -1.86 4.52
N CYS A 176 16.27 -1.67 3.35
CA CYS A 176 15.43 -0.50 3.10
C CYS A 176 14.31 -0.40 4.15
N PHE A 177 13.58 -1.48 4.41
CA PHE A 177 12.49 -1.46 5.39
C PHE A 177 12.98 -1.31 6.84
N ASN A 178 14.17 -1.83 7.17
CA ASN A 178 14.78 -1.65 8.49
C ASN A 178 15.11 -0.18 8.80
N MET A 179 15.19 0.70 7.81
CA MET A 179 15.35 2.15 8.04
C MET A 179 14.13 2.76 8.74
N LEU A 180 12.97 2.12 8.66
CA LEU A 180 11.79 2.52 9.46
C LEU A 180 11.99 2.19 10.94
N GLY A 181 12.99 1.39 11.30
CA GLY A 181 13.24 0.94 12.68
C GLY A 181 12.02 0.26 13.28
N ASN A 182 11.75 0.52 14.56
CA ASN A 182 10.53 0.04 15.23
C ASN A 182 9.24 0.63 14.63
N THR A 183 9.30 1.67 13.78
CA THR A 183 8.12 2.24 13.11
C THR A 183 7.44 1.22 12.19
N GLY A 184 8.19 0.24 11.64
CA GLY A 184 7.62 -0.85 10.85
C GLY A 184 6.89 -1.94 11.66
N GLN A 185 6.98 -1.89 13.00
CA GLN A 185 6.34 -2.83 13.93
C GLN A 185 4.99 -2.33 14.47
N TYR A 186 4.65 -1.07 14.21
CA TYR A 186 3.40 -0.44 14.63
C TYR A 186 2.55 -0.09 13.40
N VAL A 187 1.22 -0.09 13.57
CA VAL A 187 0.34 0.66 12.66
C VAL A 187 0.87 2.09 12.66
N ILE A 188 1.44 2.52 11.53
CA ILE A 188 2.00 3.86 11.41
C ILE A 188 0.82 4.82 11.44
N ASP A 189 0.71 5.60 12.51
CA ASP A 189 -0.11 6.79 12.48
C ASP A 189 0.58 7.80 11.54
N PHE A 190 0.10 7.84 10.30
CA PHE A 190 0.64 8.72 9.26
C PHE A 190 0.29 10.20 9.51
N THR A 191 -0.50 10.49 10.54
CA THR A 191 -0.99 11.84 10.86
C THR A 191 -0.07 12.57 11.84
N GLU A 192 0.65 11.83 12.70
CA GLU A 192 1.58 12.35 13.70
C GLU A 192 3.03 11.88 13.48
N LEU A 193 3.54 11.95 12.25
CA LEU A 193 4.93 11.55 11.96
C LEU A 193 5.93 12.63 12.41
N THR A 194 6.98 12.18 13.09
CA THR A 194 8.15 13.00 13.44
C THR A 194 9.03 13.28 12.22
N GLN A 195 9.89 14.29 12.31
CA GLN A 195 10.88 14.62 11.27
C GLN A 195 11.77 13.42 10.89
N GLU A 196 12.17 12.62 11.88
CA GLU A 196 12.96 11.40 11.67
C GLU A 196 12.18 10.34 10.91
N GLN A 197 10.91 10.11 11.27
CA GLN A 197 10.05 9.14 10.57
C GLN A 197 9.77 9.56 9.13
N CYS A 198 9.57 10.86 8.87
CA CYS A 198 9.43 11.38 7.52
C CYS A 198 10.71 11.21 6.68
N SER A 199 11.88 11.42 7.29
CA SER A 199 13.16 11.15 6.62
C SER A 199 13.33 9.66 6.32
N ALA A 200 12.96 8.79 7.26
CA ALA A 200 12.98 7.34 7.09
C ALA A 200 12.07 6.89 5.94
N LEU A 201 10.83 7.39 5.85
CA LEU A 201 9.91 7.10 4.74
C LEU A 201 10.49 7.52 3.39
N THR A 202 11.11 8.70 3.34
CA THR A 202 11.76 9.22 2.14
C THR A 202 12.95 8.35 1.72
N ASN A 203 13.76 7.92 2.69
CA ASN A 203 14.90 7.04 2.46
C ASN A 203 14.46 5.65 1.98
N VAL A 204 13.41 5.07 2.57
CA VAL A 204 12.84 3.78 2.13
C VAL A 204 12.33 3.89 0.69
N ARG A 205 11.59 4.96 0.38
CA ARG A 205 11.07 5.21 -0.97
C ARG A 205 12.20 5.29 -1.99
N GLN A 206 13.27 6.03 -1.69
CA GLN A 206 14.43 6.14 -2.57
C GLN A 206 15.19 4.80 -2.70
N CYS A 207 15.41 4.11 -1.59
CA CYS A 207 16.06 2.80 -1.55
C CYS A 207 15.32 1.77 -2.45
N MET A 208 13.98 1.73 -2.37
CA MET A 208 13.17 0.87 -3.23
C MET A 208 13.25 1.25 -4.71
N LYS A 209 13.29 2.55 -5.05
CA LYS A 209 13.50 3.00 -6.44
C LYS A 209 14.83 2.52 -6.99
N ASP A 210 15.90 2.64 -6.20
CA ASP A 210 17.25 2.26 -6.62
C ASP A 210 17.35 0.75 -6.84
N ILE A 211 16.72 -0.06 -5.98
CA ILE A 211 16.59 -1.51 -6.18
C ILE A 211 15.84 -1.83 -7.47
N LEU A 212 14.66 -1.26 -7.67
CA LEU A 212 13.86 -1.50 -8.88
C LEU A 212 14.62 -1.08 -10.15
N LYS A 213 15.30 0.06 -10.10
CA LYS A 213 16.16 0.51 -11.21
C LYS A 213 17.28 -0.47 -11.50
N SER A 214 17.94 -1.00 -10.47
CA SER A 214 19.02 -1.99 -10.64
C SER A 214 18.57 -3.31 -11.27
N CYS A 215 17.27 -3.64 -11.15
CA CYS A 215 16.65 -4.82 -11.76
C CYS A 215 15.87 -4.53 -13.05
N ASP A 216 16.08 -3.36 -13.69
CA ASP A 216 15.38 -2.95 -14.90
C ASP A 216 13.84 -2.94 -14.74
N LEU A 217 13.39 -2.47 -13.58
CA LEU A 217 11.99 -2.33 -13.18
C LEU A 217 11.64 -0.88 -12.82
N ALA A 218 12.42 0.10 -13.28
CA ALA A 218 12.21 1.52 -12.95
C ALA A 218 10.80 2.03 -13.32
N GLU A 219 10.20 1.52 -14.39
CA GLU A 219 8.84 1.90 -14.81
C GLU A 219 7.74 1.47 -13.82
N ILE A 220 7.99 0.46 -12.98
CA ILE A 220 7.06 0.03 -11.93
C ILE A 220 6.86 1.15 -10.90
N VAL A 221 7.87 2.00 -10.70
CA VAL A 221 7.81 3.18 -9.83
C VAL A 221 6.62 4.06 -10.20
N ASN A 222 6.41 4.30 -11.49
CA ASN A 222 5.34 5.15 -11.96
C ASN A 222 3.93 4.63 -11.60
N VAL A 223 3.78 3.31 -11.38
CA VAL A 223 2.51 2.69 -11.02
C VAL A 223 2.20 2.91 -9.54
N TYR A 224 3.11 2.52 -8.64
CA TYR A 224 2.85 2.58 -7.20
C TYR A 224 3.07 3.98 -6.61
N GLU A 225 3.77 4.89 -7.30
CA GLU A 225 3.92 6.26 -6.83
C GLU A 225 2.67 7.11 -6.97
N ILE A 226 1.72 6.72 -7.84
CA ILE A 226 0.43 7.41 -7.98
C ILE A 226 -0.30 7.50 -6.63
N PRO A 227 -0.61 6.37 -5.94
CA PRO A 227 -1.25 6.44 -4.64
C PRO A 227 -0.35 7.04 -3.56
N ILE A 228 0.97 6.79 -3.57
CA ILE A 228 1.90 7.35 -2.58
C ILE A 228 1.93 8.88 -2.65
N ASN A 229 2.03 9.46 -3.86
CA ASN A 229 2.06 10.91 -4.06
C ASN A 229 0.73 11.57 -3.70
N ALA A 230 -0.37 10.83 -3.77
CA ALA A 230 -1.68 11.34 -3.38
C ALA A 230 -1.86 11.38 -1.85
N ILE A 231 -1.30 10.41 -1.13
CA ILE A 231 -1.41 10.32 0.34
C ILE A 231 -0.34 11.16 1.03
N LEU A 232 0.86 11.30 0.46
CA LEU A 232 1.98 12.01 1.10
C LEU A 232 1.61 13.44 1.57
N PRO A 233 0.83 14.24 0.80
CA PRO A 233 0.36 15.55 1.23
C PRO A 233 -0.60 15.54 2.43
N LEU A 234 -1.16 14.39 2.80
CA LEU A 234 -2.03 14.24 3.97
C LEU A 234 -1.24 13.87 5.23
N THR A 235 0.07 13.65 5.10
CA THR A 235 0.95 13.31 6.22
C THR A 235 1.64 14.57 6.74
N SER A 236 2.13 14.52 7.98
CA SER A 236 2.97 15.59 8.53
C SER A 236 4.33 15.75 7.82
N CYS A 237 4.64 14.92 6.81
CA CYS A 237 5.90 14.94 6.05
C CYS A 237 5.95 15.94 4.88
N LEU A 238 4.85 16.65 4.59
CA LEU A 238 4.72 17.66 3.53
C LEU A 238 5.94 18.57 3.32
N ASN A 239 6.54 19.07 4.41
CA ASN A 239 7.61 20.07 4.35
C ASN A 239 8.97 19.53 3.88
N GLN A 240 9.16 18.21 3.80
CA GLN A 240 10.45 17.60 3.41
C GLN A 240 10.56 17.31 1.91
N THR A 241 9.42 17.17 1.21
CA THR A 241 9.41 16.85 -0.22
C THR A 241 9.87 18.04 -1.08
N GLU A 242 9.65 19.27 -0.61
CA GLU A 242 10.11 20.50 -1.29
C GLU A 242 11.63 20.69 -1.18
N GLN A 243 12.24 20.38 -0.03
CA GLN A 243 13.69 20.53 0.17
C GLN A 243 14.52 19.59 -0.71
N GLN A 244 14.02 18.40 -1.06
CA GLN A 244 14.71 17.51 -1.99
C GLN A 244 14.68 18.00 -3.44
N ASN A 245 13.60 18.65 -3.88
CA ASN A 245 13.53 19.26 -5.21
C ASN A 245 14.47 20.47 -5.34
N VAL A 246 14.70 21.22 -4.26
CA VAL A 246 15.67 22.32 -4.24
C VAL A 246 17.11 21.80 -4.31
N ASN A 247 17.45 20.77 -3.52
CA ASN A 247 18.81 20.20 -3.51
C ASN A 247 19.18 19.47 -4.82
N LEU A 248 18.21 18.89 -5.55
CA LEU A 248 18.47 18.33 -6.89
C LEU A 248 18.78 19.42 -7.94
N HIS A 249 18.17 20.59 -7.79
CA HIS A 249 18.39 21.70 -8.71
C HIS A 249 19.74 22.40 -8.48
N GLU A 250 20.21 22.43 -7.23
CA GLU A 250 21.52 22.98 -6.86
C GLU A 250 22.68 22.05 -7.28
N ASN A 251 22.53 20.73 -7.14
CA ASN A 251 23.57 19.77 -7.52
C ASN A 251 23.81 19.67 -9.03
N ASN A 252 22.79 19.92 -9.86
CA ASN A 252 22.94 19.99 -11.32
C ASN A 252 23.52 21.33 -11.81
N SER A 253 23.74 22.30 -10.92
CA SER A 253 24.25 23.63 -11.28
C SER A 253 25.75 23.81 -10.98
N ILE A 254 26.43 22.81 -10.41
CA ILE A 254 27.84 22.92 -9.94
C ILE A 254 28.85 22.20 -10.87
N VAL A 255 28.41 21.62 -11.99
CA VAL A 255 29.33 21.07 -13.01
C VAL A 255 29.30 21.92 -14.27
N GLU A 256 29.82 23.14 -14.18
CA GLU A 256 30.51 23.80 -15.29
C GLU A 256 31.40 24.92 -14.72
N ILE A 257 32.59 25.09 -15.30
CA ILE A 257 33.64 26.09 -15.01
C ILE A 257 34.74 25.65 -14.03
N SER A 258 35.69 24.85 -14.51
CA SER A 258 37.12 25.14 -14.34
C SER A 258 37.94 24.42 -15.41
N GLY A 259 38.33 25.16 -16.44
CA GLY A 259 39.10 24.69 -17.58
C GLY A 259 39.50 25.86 -18.46
N ALA A 260 40.47 26.65 -17.97
CA ALA A 260 41.27 27.59 -18.74
C ALA A 260 42.72 27.47 -18.27
#